data_AF-A0A7T0PX31-F1
#
_entry.id   AF-A0A7T0PX31-F1
#
_cell.length_a   1.000
_cell.length_b   1.000
_cell.length_c   1.000
_cell.angle_alpha   90.00
_cell.angle_beta   90.00
_cell.angle_gamma   90.00
#
_symmetry.space_group_name_H-M   'P 1'
#
loop_
_entity.id
_entity.type
_entity.pdbx_description
1 polymer ?
#
loop_
_entity_poly.entity_id
_entity_poly.type
_entity_poly.pdbx_seq_one_letter_code
_entity_poly.pdbx_strand_id
1 'polypeptide(L)'
;MLTSPGGLWGLSVDHLGTPDGKSAVNEFLYGICRHVGARDHRVIEAMGAGIRTARDALREAGLEPPQFIDNGLRFTVIFPNHALYPHGDLQWLGTIETTGLSRTQREALLHMRSTGPMTNGAYRRLAGVDSTTARTDLKDLVARGLAVQTGQRRGTHYVLAPGLASGITREPV
;
A
#
# COMPACT_ATOMS: atom_id res chain seq x y z
N MET A 1 -6.70 5.68 6.49
CA MET A 1 -6.93 5.33 7.92
C MET A 1 -8.25 4.57 8.02
N LEU A 2 -8.31 3.55 8.86
CA LEU A 2 -9.51 2.76 9.16
C LEU A 2 -9.76 2.81 10.66
N THR A 3 -10.95 3.22 11.10
CA THR A 3 -11.29 3.37 12.52
C THR A 3 -12.56 2.59 12.85
N SER A 4 -12.48 1.80 13.91
CA SER A 4 -13.63 1.10 14.52
C SER A 4 -13.96 1.73 15.88
N PRO A 5 -15.24 1.88 16.24
CA PRO A 5 -15.62 2.10 17.63
C PRO A 5 -15.26 0.88 18.49
N GLY A 6 -14.99 1.11 19.77
CA GLY A 6 -14.50 0.10 20.71
C GLY A 6 -12.97 -0.04 20.68
N GLY A 7 -12.42 -0.79 21.64
CA GLY A 7 -10.99 -1.04 21.74
C GLY A 7 -10.63 -2.52 21.76
N LEU A 8 -9.34 -2.81 21.87
CA LEU A 8 -8.86 -4.19 22.03
C LEU A 8 -9.31 -4.76 23.37
N TRP A 9 -9.67 -6.05 23.37
CA TRP A 9 -10.09 -6.77 24.57
C TRP A 9 -9.22 -8.01 24.77
N GLY A 10 -8.58 -8.11 25.94
CA GLY A 10 -7.67 -9.22 26.27
C GLY A 10 -6.34 -9.21 25.51
N LEU A 11 -6.05 -8.16 24.73
CA LEU A 11 -4.81 -8.01 23.95
C LEU A 11 -4.32 -6.57 24.00
N SER A 12 -2.99 -6.39 23.97
CA SER A 12 -2.35 -5.11 23.65
C SER A 12 -2.10 -5.00 22.15
N VAL A 13 -1.77 -3.79 21.69
CA VAL A 13 -1.36 -3.53 20.30
C VAL A 13 -0.15 -4.39 19.90
N ASP A 14 0.81 -4.60 20.81
CA ASP A 14 2.02 -5.37 20.54
C ASP A 14 1.76 -6.86 20.30
N HIS A 15 0.66 -7.38 20.86
CA HIS A 15 0.26 -8.77 20.63
C HIS A 15 -0.47 -8.95 19.28
N LEU A 16 -0.89 -7.89 18.59
CA LEU A 16 -1.63 -8.04 17.34
C LEU A 16 -0.79 -8.75 16.28
N GLY A 17 -1.37 -9.81 15.71
CA GLY A 17 -0.72 -10.60 14.67
C GLY A 17 0.35 -11.56 15.19
N THR A 18 0.59 -11.70 16.50
CA THR A 18 1.45 -12.77 17.02
C THR A 18 0.68 -14.11 17.12
N PRO A 19 1.36 -15.25 17.27
CA PRO A 19 0.69 -16.54 17.52
C PRO A 19 -0.20 -16.54 18.77
N ASP A 20 0.21 -15.78 19.79
CA ASP A 20 -0.46 -15.63 21.10
C ASP A 20 -1.51 -14.50 21.11
N GLY A 21 -1.53 -13.67 20.06
CA GLY A 21 -2.40 -12.51 19.88
C GLY A 21 -3.79 -12.83 19.37
N LYS A 22 -4.49 -13.78 19.99
CA LYS A 22 -5.80 -14.26 19.53
C LYS A 22 -6.89 -13.93 20.54
N SER A 23 -7.75 -12.99 20.19
CA SER A 23 -8.93 -12.63 20.97
C SER A 23 -10.05 -12.21 20.02
N ALA A 24 -11.26 -12.69 20.29
CA ALA A 24 -12.46 -12.24 19.62
C ALA A 24 -13.31 -11.46 20.62
N VAL A 25 -13.53 -10.17 20.36
CA VAL A 25 -14.42 -9.33 21.21
C VAL A 25 -15.85 -9.89 21.22
N ASN A 26 -16.28 -10.50 20.11
CA ASN A 26 -17.55 -11.20 19.99
C ASN A 26 -17.34 -12.56 19.31
N GLU A 27 -17.39 -13.63 20.09
CA GLU A 27 -17.17 -15.00 19.63
C GLU A 27 -18.24 -15.48 18.64
N PHE A 28 -19.49 -15.04 18.81
CA PHE A 28 -20.58 -15.38 17.90
C PHE A 28 -20.40 -14.76 16.53
N LEU A 29 -20.05 -13.46 16.48
CA LEU A 29 -19.77 -12.77 15.22
C LEU A 29 -18.56 -13.40 14.51
N TYR A 30 -17.49 -13.70 15.26
CA TYR A 30 -16.36 -14.45 14.73
C TYR A 30 -16.79 -15.82 14.17
N GLY A 31 -17.66 -16.53 14.89
CA GLY A 31 -18.26 -17.81 14.49
C GLY A 31 -19.14 -17.73 13.25
N ILE A 32 -19.82 -16.61 13.01
CA ILE A 32 -20.57 -16.35 11.77
C ILE A 32 -19.56 -16.08 10.64
N CYS A 33 -18.69 -15.08 10.81
CA CYS A 33 -17.78 -14.61 9.77
C CYS A 33 -16.79 -15.68 9.28
N ARG A 34 -16.39 -16.64 10.12
CA ARG A 34 -15.59 -17.79 9.66
C ARG A 34 -16.33 -18.63 8.61
N HIS A 35 -17.66 -18.70 8.62
CA HIS A 35 -18.44 -19.48 7.66
C HIS A 35 -18.91 -18.63 6.46
N VAL A 36 -18.67 -17.32 6.46
CA VAL A 36 -18.99 -16.44 5.35
C VAL A 36 -17.86 -16.46 4.32
N GLY A 37 -18.21 -16.73 3.06
CA GLY A 37 -17.31 -16.65 1.91
C GLY A 37 -17.64 -15.46 1.00
N ALA A 38 -16.60 -14.89 0.39
CA ALA A 38 -16.70 -14.14 -0.85
C ALA A 38 -16.66 -15.11 -2.06
N ARG A 39 -16.68 -14.58 -3.29
CA ARG A 39 -16.74 -15.40 -4.52
C ARG A 39 -15.66 -16.50 -4.58
N ASP A 40 -14.45 -16.21 -4.10
CA ASP A 40 -13.29 -17.10 -4.24
C ASP A 40 -12.50 -17.36 -2.93
N HIS A 41 -12.91 -16.79 -1.79
CA HIS A 41 -12.17 -16.89 -0.52
C HIS A 41 -13.08 -16.70 0.71
N ARG A 42 -12.63 -17.08 1.91
CA ARG A 42 -13.40 -16.83 3.15
C ARG A 42 -13.13 -15.42 3.65
N VAL A 43 -14.14 -14.81 4.28
CA VAL A 43 -13.97 -13.50 4.92
C VAL A 43 -12.98 -13.58 6.09
N ILE A 44 -12.98 -14.71 6.82
CA ILE A 44 -11.99 -15.02 7.86
C ILE A 44 -11.42 -16.41 7.62
N GLU A 45 -10.14 -16.48 7.23
CA GLU A 45 -9.42 -17.74 7.01
C GLU A 45 -8.95 -18.39 8.33
N ALA A 46 -8.40 -17.59 9.24
CA ALA A 46 -7.99 -18.03 10.57
C ALA A 46 -7.93 -16.86 11.56
N MET A 47 -8.13 -17.15 12.86
CA MET A 47 -8.07 -16.14 13.93
C MET A 47 -6.69 -15.47 13.96
N GLY A 48 -6.68 -14.14 13.91
CA GLY A 48 -5.44 -13.35 13.97
C GLY A 48 -4.54 -13.47 12.74
N ALA A 49 -4.96 -14.18 11.68
CA ALA A 49 -4.17 -14.27 10.44
C ALA A 49 -4.21 -12.97 9.64
N GLY A 50 -5.35 -12.29 9.57
CA GLY A 50 -5.51 -11.10 8.73
C GLY A 50 -4.51 -9.97 9.01
N ILE A 51 -4.15 -9.72 10.28
CA ILE A 51 -3.15 -8.70 10.63
C ILE A 51 -1.75 -9.09 10.15
N ARG A 52 -1.37 -10.37 10.27
CA ARG A 52 -0.10 -10.86 9.72
C ARG A 52 -0.09 -10.75 8.21
N THR A 53 -1.11 -11.28 7.55
CA THR A 53 -1.24 -11.22 6.09
C THR A 53 -1.16 -9.79 5.57
N ALA A 54 -1.81 -8.82 6.22
CA ALA A 54 -1.72 -7.42 5.84
C ALA A 54 -0.29 -6.85 6.02
N ARG A 55 0.40 -7.18 7.12
CA ARG A 55 1.80 -6.78 7.34
C ARG A 55 2.74 -7.42 6.32
N ASP A 56 2.55 -8.69 6.02
CA ASP A 56 3.37 -9.44 5.08
C ASP A 56 3.20 -8.90 3.66
N ALA A 57 1.96 -8.65 3.22
CA ALA A 57 1.69 -8.06 1.91
C ALA A 57 2.33 -6.67 1.75
N LEU A 58 2.30 -5.85 2.80
CA LEU A 58 2.99 -4.56 2.80
C LEU A 58 4.50 -4.73 2.72
N ARG A 59 5.07 -5.63 3.52
CA ARG A 59 6.51 -5.91 3.52
C ARG A 59 7.01 -6.46 2.18
N GLU A 60 6.28 -7.38 1.56
CA GLU A 60 6.59 -7.95 0.24
C GLU A 60 6.59 -6.88 -0.86
N ALA A 61 5.73 -5.87 -0.73
CA ALA A 61 5.71 -4.70 -1.60
C ALA A 61 6.76 -3.63 -1.23
N GLY A 62 7.63 -3.89 -0.24
CA GLY A 62 8.64 -2.93 0.23
C GLY A 62 8.06 -1.72 0.97
N LEU A 63 6.90 -1.90 1.58
CA LEU A 63 6.11 -0.87 2.25
C LEU A 63 6.26 -0.93 3.77
N GLU A 64 6.04 0.21 4.42
CA GLU A 64 6.03 0.29 5.89
C GLU A 64 4.82 -0.50 6.45
N PRO A 65 4.99 -1.22 7.57
CA PRO A 65 3.87 -1.91 8.20
C PRO A 65 2.82 -0.89 8.69
N PRO A 66 1.54 -1.29 8.78
CA PRO A 66 0.49 -0.42 9.27
C PRO A 66 0.70 -0.18 10.77
N GLN A 67 0.41 1.05 11.20
CA GLN A 67 0.44 1.42 12.61
C GLN A 67 -0.93 1.18 13.23
N PHE A 68 -0.94 0.62 14.42
CA PHE A 68 -2.14 0.31 15.18
C PHE A 68 -2.18 1.20 16.42
N ILE A 69 -3.30 1.87 16.63
CA ILE A 69 -3.52 2.76 17.77
C ILE A 69 -4.80 2.31 18.44
N ASP A 70 -4.70 1.98 19.73
CA ASP A 70 -5.83 1.66 20.58
C ASP A 70 -5.83 2.60 21.79
N ASN A 71 -6.99 3.16 22.11
CA ASN A 71 -7.18 3.98 23.31
C ASN A 71 -8.30 3.44 24.21
N GLY A 72 -8.71 2.17 24.03
CA GLY A 72 -9.81 1.53 24.73
C GLY A 72 -11.22 1.96 24.28
N LEU A 73 -11.37 3.13 23.66
CA LEU A 73 -12.65 3.62 23.12
C LEU A 73 -12.75 3.47 21.60
N ARG A 74 -11.61 3.53 20.91
CA ARG A 74 -11.47 3.42 19.46
C ARG A 74 -10.20 2.67 19.11
N PHE A 75 -10.31 1.82 18.11
CA PHE A 75 -9.21 1.15 17.48
C PHE A 75 -9.01 1.74 16.08
N THR A 76 -7.79 2.21 15.79
CA THR A 76 -7.45 2.85 14.53
C THR A 76 -6.25 2.18 13.88
N VAL A 77 -6.39 1.88 12.59
CA VAL A 77 -5.30 1.39 11.74
C VAL A 77 -4.89 2.52 10.79
N ILE A 78 -3.64 2.95 10.90
CA ILE A 78 -3.02 3.92 10.01
C ILE A 78 -2.19 3.13 9.00
N PHE A 79 -2.69 3.13 7.78
CA PHE A 79 -1.98 2.63 6.61
C PHE A 79 -1.10 3.77 6.06
N PRO A 80 0.15 3.48 5.65
CA PRO A 80 0.89 4.43 4.83
C PRO A 80 0.08 4.78 3.57
N ASN A 81 0.23 5.99 3.01
CA ASN A 81 -0.56 6.42 1.84
C ASN A 81 -0.44 5.45 0.65
N HIS A 82 0.71 4.78 0.49
CA HIS A 82 0.91 3.76 -0.55
C HIS A 82 0.20 2.42 -0.28
N ALA A 83 -0.25 2.14 0.94
CA ALA A 83 -0.99 0.91 1.23
C ALA A 83 -2.47 0.98 0.80
N LEU A 84 -2.92 2.13 0.29
CA LEU A 84 -4.25 2.31 -0.28
C LEU A 84 -4.32 1.97 -1.77
N TYR A 85 -3.19 1.65 -2.41
CA TYR A 85 -3.20 1.14 -3.78
C TYR A 85 -3.75 -0.29 -3.82
N PRO A 86 -4.48 -0.68 -4.88
CA PRO A 86 -5.01 -2.03 -5.05
C PRO A 86 -3.93 -3.12 -4.84
N HIS A 87 -4.33 -4.30 -4.38
CA HIS A 87 -3.42 -5.43 -4.14
C HIS A 87 -2.53 -5.74 -5.35
N GLY A 88 -3.08 -5.70 -6.57
CA GLY A 88 -2.33 -5.90 -7.81
C GLY A 88 -1.26 -4.83 -8.08
N ASP A 89 -1.46 -3.61 -7.56
CA ASP A 89 -0.48 -2.52 -7.63
C ASP A 89 0.72 -2.76 -6.71
N LEU A 90 0.44 -3.22 -5.49
CA LEU A 90 1.47 -3.57 -4.51
C LEU A 90 2.29 -4.79 -4.93
N GLN A 91 1.62 -5.83 -5.44
CA GLN A 91 2.30 -7.05 -5.88
C GLN A 91 3.31 -6.77 -6.98
N TRP A 92 2.97 -5.94 -7.98
CA TRP A 92 3.94 -5.61 -9.03
C TRP A 92 5.03 -4.66 -8.57
N LEU A 93 4.78 -3.82 -7.56
CA LEU A 93 5.87 -3.05 -6.95
C LEU A 93 6.92 -3.99 -6.33
N GLY A 94 6.49 -5.14 -5.79
CA GLY A 94 7.38 -6.21 -5.35
C GLY A 94 8.11 -6.97 -6.47
N THR A 95 7.66 -6.86 -7.73
CA THR A 95 8.33 -7.50 -8.89
C THR A 95 9.45 -6.66 -9.48
N ILE A 96 9.55 -5.38 -9.12
CA ILE A 96 10.55 -4.47 -9.65
C ILE A 96 11.66 -4.23 -8.63
N GLU A 97 12.88 -3.96 -9.11
CA GLU A 97 14.02 -3.66 -8.25
C GLU A 97 13.85 -2.27 -7.61
N THR A 98 13.36 -2.25 -6.37
CA THR A 98 13.12 -1.01 -5.61
C THR A 98 14.20 -0.71 -4.57
N THR A 99 15.32 -1.44 -4.57
CA THR A 99 16.40 -1.21 -3.60
C THR A 99 16.95 0.21 -3.72
N GLY A 100 17.00 0.91 -2.59
CA GLY A 100 17.48 2.29 -2.53
C GLY A 100 16.53 3.34 -3.10
N LEU A 101 15.29 3.00 -3.45
CA LEU A 101 14.25 4.00 -3.73
C LEU A 101 13.73 4.61 -2.43
N SER A 102 13.37 5.89 -2.47
CA SER A 102 12.64 6.54 -1.39
C SER A 102 11.17 6.12 -1.38
N ARG A 103 10.47 6.37 -0.27
CA ARG A 103 9.04 6.13 -0.15
C ARG A 103 8.24 6.88 -1.23
N THR A 104 8.58 8.14 -1.48
CA THR A 104 7.89 9.00 -2.45
C THR A 104 8.16 8.58 -3.90
N GLN A 105 9.34 8.01 -4.18
CA GLN A 105 9.65 7.42 -5.48
C GLN A 105 8.80 6.17 -5.75
N ARG A 106 8.63 5.28 -4.76
CA ARG A 106 7.71 4.12 -4.87
C ARG A 106 6.26 4.57 -5.10
N GLU A 107 5.80 5.57 -4.37
CA GLU A 107 4.47 6.17 -4.55
C GLU A 107 4.29 6.76 -5.95
N ALA A 108 5.32 7.37 -6.52
CA ALA A 108 5.26 7.88 -7.88
C ALA A 108 5.13 6.78 -8.93
N LEU A 109 5.79 5.63 -8.73
CA LEU A 109 5.65 4.47 -9.61
C LEU A 109 4.25 3.86 -9.54
N LEU A 110 3.69 3.72 -8.34
CA LEU A 110 2.30 3.28 -8.13
C LEU A 110 1.30 4.25 -8.78
N HIS A 111 1.52 5.56 -8.64
CA HIS A 111 0.69 6.57 -9.31
C HIS A 111 0.77 6.47 -10.84
N MET A 112 1.98 6.31 -11.39
CA MET A 112 2.19 6.15 -12.83
C MET A 112 1.47 4.93 -13.40
N ARG A 113 1.35 3.86 -12.60
CA ARG A 113 0.62 2.66 -13.00
C ARG A 113 -0.89 2.82 -12.93
N SER A 114 -1.39 3.33 -11.81
CA SER A 114 -2.82 3.36 -11.47
C SER A 114 -3.56 4.52 -12.11
N THR A 115 -2.94 5.70 -12.10
CA THR A 115 -3.58 6.98 -12.45
C THR A 115 -3.06 7.53 -13.79
N GLY A 116 -1.83 7.17 -14.15
CA GLY A 116 -1.20 7.58 -15.42
C GLY A 116 -0.08 8.59 -15.24
N PRO A 117 0.27 9.36 -16.28
CA PRO A 117 1.50 10.14 -16.31
C PRO A 117 1.73 11.07 -15.12
N MET A 118 2.94 11.02 -14.56
CA MET A 118 3.36 11.88 -13.46
C MET A 118 4.05 13.15 -13.98
N THR A 119 3.66 14.32 -13.49
CA THR A 119 4.40 15.57 -13.76
C THR A 119 5.27 15.96 -12.57
N ASN A 120 6.27 16.83 -12.78
CA ASN A 120 7.04 17.38 -11.65
C ASN A 120 6.15 18.07 -10.62
N GLY A 121 5.12 18.81 -11.08
CA GLY A 121 4.15 19.46 -10.19
C GLY A 121 3.32 18.48 -9.38
N ALA A 122 2.89 17.37 -9.98
CA ALA A 122 2.17 16.31 -9.27
C ALA A 122 3.08 15.62 -8.24
N TYR A 123 4.32 15.29 -8.61
CA TYR A 123 5.29 14.68 -7.68
C TYR A 123 5.58 15.59 -6.48
N ARG A 124 5.74 16.90 -6.69
CA ARG A 124 5.95 17.86 -5.58
C ARG A 124 4.80 17.86 -4.58
N ARG A 125 3.55 17.79 -5.07
CA ARG A 125 2.37 17.72 -4.19
C ARG A 125 2.31 16.40 -3.44
N LEU A 126 2.67 15.30 -4.11
CA LEU A 126 2.71 13.97 -3.51
C LEU A 126 3.80 13.87 -2.43
N ALA A 127 5.02 14.30 -2.75
CA ALA A 127 6.21 14.13 -1.92
C ALA A 127 6.43 15.26 -0.91
N GLY A 128 5.76 16.41 -1.06
CA GLY A 128 5.95 17.58 -0.21
C GLY A 128 7.31 18.27 -0.40
N VAL A 129 7.94 18.11 -1.57
CA VAL A 129 9.30 18.61 -1.84
C VAL A 129 9.33 19.77 -2.84
N ASP A 130 10.46 20.48 -2.88
CA ASP A 130 10.71 21.53 -3.87
C ASP A 130 10.91 20.97 -5.29
N SER A 131 11.01 21.88 -6.27
CA SER A 131 11.10 21.51 -7.69
C SER A 131 12.45 20.90 -8.10
N THR A 132 13.53 21.22 -7.39
CA THR A 132 14.87 20.66 -7.63
C THR A 132 14.90 19.22 -7.15
N THR A 133 14.50 18.98 -5.90
CA THR A 133 14.40 17.64 -5.30
C THR A 133 13.49 16.74 -6.13
N ALA A 134 12.30 17.23 -6.53
CA ALA A 134 11.41 16.49 -7.40
C ALA A 134 12.02 16.14 -8.77
N ARG A 135 12.86 17.02 -9.35
CA ARG A 135 13.53 16.70 -10.61
C ARG A 135 14.60 15.65 -10.42
N THR A 136 15.35 15.71 -9.32
CA THR A 136 16.38 14.72 -8.99
C THR A 136 15.75 13.35 -8.80
N ASP A 137 14.70 13.23 -7.98
CA ASP A 137 14.02 11.95 -7.72
C ASP A 137 13.44 11.32 -9.00
N LEU A 138 12.77 12.13 -9.83
CA LEU A 138 12.20 11.66 -11.10
C LEU A 138 13.29 11.29 -12.11
N LYS A 139 14.42 12.00 -12.13
CA LYS A 139 15.57 11.63 -12.95
C LYS A 139 16.24 10.35 -12.48
N ASP A 140 16.34 10.12 -11.17
CA ASP A 140 16.85 8.88 -10.60
C ASP A 140 15.98 7.68 -11.01
N LEU A 141 14.65 7.83 -10.99
CA LEU A 141 13.72 6.81 -11.52
C LEU A 141 13.95 6.51 -13.00
N VAL A 142 14.25 7.54 -13.81
CA VAL A 142 14.58 7.37 -15.23
C VAL A 142 15.94 6.70 -15.42
N ALA A 143 16.95 7.11 -14.64
CA ALA A 143 18.30 6.54 -14.70
C ALA A 143 18.31 5.05 -14.34
N ARG A 144 17.41 4.63 -13.44
CA ARG A 144 17.19 3.23 -13.06
C ARG A 144 16.34 2.44 -14.07
N GLY A 145 15.87 3.08 -15.14
CA GLY A 145 15.02 2.44 -16.15
C GLY A 145 13.60 2.10 -15.67
N LEU A 146 13.15 2.68 -14.54
CA LEU A 146 11.81 2.43 -13.98
C LEU A 146 10.76 3.37 -14.58
N ALA A 147 11.18 4.55 -15.02
CA ALA A 147 10.33 5.54 -15.67
C ALA A 147 10.97 6.06 -16.96
N VAL A 148 10.15 6.62 -17.85
CA VAL A 148 10.57 7.29 -19.08
C VAL A 148 10.03 8.71 -19.08
N GLN A 149 10.92 9.67 -19.30
CA GLN A 149 10.54 11.05 -19.52
C GLN A 149 9.97 11.24 -20.93
N THR A 150 8.76 11.77 -21.02
CA THR A 150 8.04 12.02 -22.27
C THR A 150 7.63 13.49 -22.36
N GLY A 151 7.63 14.06 -23.57
CA GLY A 151 7.24 15.45 -23.84
C GLY A 151 8.35 16.47 -23.61
N GLN A 152 8.10 17.73 -24.02
CA GLN A 152 9.07 18.81 -24.00
C GLN A 152 8.57 20.04 -23.23
N ARG A 153 9.50 20.77 -22.59
CA ARG A 153 9.26 22.03 -21.85
C ARG A 153 8.11 21.92 -20.83
N ARG A 154 6.97 22.58 -21.09
CA ARG A 154 5.80 22.59 -20.22
C ARG A 154 4.99 21.29 -20.28
N GLY A 155 5.19 20.46 -21.31
CA GLY A 155 4.50 19.17 -21.49
C GLY A 155 5.27 17.97 -20.93
N THR A 156 6.39 18.18 -20.24
CA THR A 156 7.20 17.08 -19.71
C THR A 156 6.47 16.33 -18.60
N HIS A 157 6.28 15.04 -18.82
CA HIS A 157 5.70 14.09 -17.89
C HIS A 157 6.50 12.80 -17.89
N TYR A 158 6.29 11.97 -16.89
CA TYR A 158 6.99 10.72 -16.67
C TYR A 158 5.96 9.61 -16.69
N VAL A 159 6.26 8.54 -17.40
CA VAL A 159 5.45 7.33 -17.47
C VAL A 159 6.28 6.14 -17.03
N LEU A 160 5.64 5.03 -16.65
CA LEU A 160 6.37 3.80 -16.42
C LEU A 160 7.14 3.37 -17.66
N ALA A 161 8.30 2.77 -17.45
CA ALA A 161 9.05 2.18 -18.54
C ALA A 161 8.20 1.10 -19.24
N PRO A 162 8.27 0.98 -20.59
CA PRO A 162 7.40 0.07 -21.35
C PRO A 162 7.45 -1.39 -20.86
N GLY A 163 8.62 -1.87 -20.44
CA GLY A 163 8.78 -3.22 -19.88
C GLY A 163 8.05 -3.45 -18.56
N LEU A 164 7.70 -2.39 -17.84
CA LEU A 164 7.00 -2.43 -16.55
C LEU A 164 5.49 -2.16 -16.68
N ALA A 165 5.04 -1.62 -17.81
CA ALA A 165 3.64 -1.26 -18.05
C ALA A 165 2.74 -2.44 -18.44
N SER A 166 3.30 -3.62 -18.72
CA SER A 166 2.59 -4.76 -19.32
C SER A 166 1.66 -5.55 -18.36
N GLY A 167 1.51 -5.11 -17.10
CA GLY A 167 0.70 -5.78 -16.08
C GLY A 167 -0.59 -5.05 -15.69
N ILE A 168 -1.09 -4.12 -16.50
CA ILE A 168 -2.35 -3.40 -16.21
C ILE A 168 -3.54 -4.27 -16.62
N THR A 169 -3.87 -5.29 -15.80
CA THR A 169 -5.19 -5.93 -15.88
C THR A 169 -6.18 -4.97 -15.24
N ARG A 170 -6.83 -4.13 -16.05
CA ARG A 170 -7.97 -3.32 -15.60
C ARG A 170 -9.14 -4.28 -15.41
N GLU A 171 -9.49 -4.63 -14.16
CA GLU A 171 -10.80 -5.22 -13.92
C GLU A 171 -11.88 -4.18 -14.29
N PRO A 172 -12.88 -4.55 -15.10
CA PRO A 172 -14.00 -3.67 -15.37
C PRO A 172 -14.88 -3.56 -14.13
N VAL A 173 -15.39 -2.35 -13.88
CA VAL A 173 -16.36 -2.01 -12.84
C VAL A 173 -17.66 -2.79 -13.03
#